data_AF-A0A6A0AUF0-F1
#
_entry.id   AF-A0A6A0AUF0-F1
#
_cell.length_a   1.000
_cell.length_b   1.000
_cell.length_c   1.000
_cell.angle_alpha   90.00
_cell.angle_beta   90.00
_cell.angle_gamma   90.00
#
_symmetry.space_group_name_H-M   'P 1'
#
loop_
_entity.id
_entity.type
_entity.pdbx_description
1 polymer ?
#
loop_
_entity_poly.entity_id
_entity_poly.type
_entity_poly.pdbx_seq_one_letter_code
_entity_poly.pdbx_strand_id
1 'polypeptide(L)'
;MFGLTTTRRLRTVEAERDQNARLLAEAYSAHDTAQDRALHRRIAYRRRLTRALRACARWRTHAAKEHRDVRLLAEQLLNATGEHNPAARRALGLPDDGPWESAIEGLNALVDAGEIFHVENGDISSSSGDKRITWDSKAGRWRLAHDDADQAGDEALRGSGT
;
A
#
# COMPACT_ATOMS: atom_id res chain seq x y z
N MET A 1 33.24 -50.79 -73.10
CA MET A 1 33.36 -49.34 -72.81
C MET A 1 32.54 -48.90 -71.57
N PHE A 2 32.27 -49.79 -70.59
CA PHE A 2 31.35 -49.52 -69.46
C PHE A 2 32.03 -49.09 -68.13
N GLY A 3 33.36 -49.18 -68.00
CA GLY A 3 34.07 -48.93 -66.73
C GLY A 3 34.44 -47.46 -66.41
N LEU A 4 34.43 -46.58 -67.41
CA LEU A 4 34.83 -45.17 -67.24
C LEU A 4 33.69 -44.29 -66.71
N THR A 5 32.44 -44.63 -67.00
CA THR A 5 31.26 -43.88 -66.55
C THR A 5 30.90 -44.20 -65.10
N THR A 6 31.10 -45.44 -64.66
CA THR A 6 30.86 -45.88 -63.28
C THR A 6 31.86 -45.27 -62.30
N THR A 7 33.15 -45.24 -62.65
CA THR A 7 34.20 -44.63 -61.82
C THR A 7 34.05 -43.10 -61.67
N ARG A 8 33.65 -42.40 -62.74
CA ARG A 8 33.34 -40.96 -62.67
C ARG A 8 32.15 -40.68 -61.75
N ARG A 9 31.08 -41.48 -61.86
CA ARG A 9 29.89 -41.34 -61.01
C ARG A 9 30.17 -41.65 -59.54
N LEU A 10 31.04 -42.63 -59.26
CA LEU A 10 31.46 -42.91 -57.90
C LEU A 10 32.21 -41.73 -57.28
N ARG A 11 33.17 -41.12 -58.00
CA ARG A 11 33.90 -39.94 -57.51
C ARG A 11 32.99 -38.74 -57.26
N THR A 12 31.98 -38.51 -58.10
CA THR A 12 31.02 -37.42 -57.87
C THR A 12 30.18 -37.68 -56.62
N VAL A 13 29.72 -38.92 -56.42
CA VAL A 13 28.95 -39.29 -55.22
C VAL A 13 29.81 -39.22 -53.95
N GLU A 14 31.09 -39.62 -54.02
CA GLU A 14 32.03 -39.48 -52.91
C GLU A 14 32.29 -38.01 -52.57
N ALA A 15 32.51 -37.16 -53.58
CA ALA A 15 32.68 -35.72 -53.37
C ALA A 15 31.42 -35.06 -52.77
N GLU A 16 30.23 -35.44 -53.24
CA GLU A 16 28.96 -34.99 -52.67
C GLU A 16 28.79 -35.47 -51.23
N ARG A 17 29.14 -36.72 -50.93
CA ARG A 17 29.11 -37.27 -49.56
C ARG A 17 30.04 -36.50 -48.64
N ASP A 18 31.27 -36.23 -49.06
CA ASP A 18 32.25 -35.49 -48.27
C ASP A 18 31.83 -34.04 -48.04
N GLN A 19 31.27 -33.40 -49.06
CA GLN A 19 30.68 -32.06 -48.93
C GLN A 19 29.52 -32.06 -47.93
N ASN A 20 28.59 -33.02 -48.05
CA ASN A 20 27.47 -33.15 -47.12
C ASN A 20 27.94 -33.44 -45.70
N ALA A 21 28.96 -34.28 -45.51
CA ALA A 21 29.54 -34.55 -44.20
C ALA A 21 30.14 -33.28 -43.55
N ARG A 22 30.82 -32.44 -44.34
CA ARG A 22 31.34 -31.15 -43.87
C ARG A 22 30.23 -30.18 -43.49
N LEU A 23 29.20 -30.05 -44.34
CA LEU A 23 28.06 -29.18 -44.06
C LEU A 23 27.30 -29.61 -42.81
N LEU A 24 27.12 -30.92 -42.60
CA LEU A 24 26.52 -31.45 -41.38
C LEU A 24 27.39 -31.15 -40.15
N ALA A 25 28.70 -31.40 -40.21
CA ALA A 25 29.61 -31.10 -39.10
C ALA A 25 29.60 -29.61 -38.73
N GLU A 26 29.62 -28.73 -39.73
CA GLU A 26 29.50 -27.29 -39.54
C GLU A 26 28.15 -26.93 -38.90
N ALA A 27 27.04 -27.45 -39.42
CA ALA A 27 25.70 -27.20 -38.88
C ALA A 27 25.56 -27.67 -37.43
N TYR A 28 26.08 -28.85 -37.08
CA TYR A 28 26.07 -29.36 -35.71
C TYR A 28 26.91 -28.48 -34.78
N SER A 29 28.13 -28.12 -35.18
CA SER A 29 28.98 -27.23 -34.36
C SER A 29 28.36 -25.83 -34.17
N ALA A 30 27.71 -25.28 -35.20
CA ALA A 30 26.98 -24.03 -35.13
C ALA A 30 25.78 -24.13 -34.18
N HIS A 31 25.08 -25.27 -34.20
CA HIS A 31 23.97 -25.54 -33.29
C HIS A 31 24.43 -25.62 -31.83
N ASP A 32 25.49 -26.38 -31.54
CA ASP A 32 26.02 -26.55 -30.19
C ASP A 32 26.51 -25.21 -29.63
N THR A 33 27.26 -24.44 -30.41
CA THR A 33 27.70 -23.11 -29.99
C THR A 33 26.53 -22.14 -29.76
N ALA A 34 25.45 -22.26 -30.53
CA ALA A 34 24.24 -21.47 -30.31
C ALA A 34 23.52 -21.88 -29.01
N GLN A 35 23.41 -23.19 -28.74
CA GLN A 35 22.84 -23.72 -27.49
C GLN A 35 23.64 -23.25 -26.27
N ASP A 36 24.97 -23.35 -26.33
CA ASP A 36 25.85 -22.89 -25.25
C ASP A 36 25.67 -21.39 -24.99
N ARG A 37 25.65 -20.56 -26.04
CA ARG A 37 25.40 -19.12 -25.90
C ARG A 37 24.03 -18.85 -25.27
N ALA A 38 22.99 -19.59 -25.67
CA ALA A 38 21.65 -19.45 -25.10
C ALA A 38 21.63 -19.82 -23.61
N LEU A 39 22.29 -20.91 -23.22
CA LEU A 39 22.42 -21.33 -21.83
C LEU A 39 23.15 -20.27 -20.99
N HIS A 40 24.28 -19.77 -21.47
CA HIS A 40 25.07 -18.73 -20.79
C HIS A 40 24.25 -17.45 -20.60
N ARG A 41 23.51 -17.03 -21.63
CA ARG A 41 22.59 -15.87 -21.53
C ARG A 41 21.50 -16.10 -20.49
N ARG A 42 20.89 -17.28 -20.45
CA ARG A 42 19.85 -17.63 -19.47
C ARG A 42 20.41 -17.61 -18.04
N ILE A 43 21.60 -18.16 -17.82
CA ILE A 43 22.27 -18.14 -16.51
C ILE A 43 22.59 -16.70 -16.10
N ALA A 44 23.15 -15.90 -17.01
CA ALA A 44 23.47 -14.50 -16.75
C ALA A 44 22.21 -13.69 -16.38
N TYR A 45 21.11 -13.88 -17.14
CA TYR A 45 19.83 -13.24 -16.86
C TYR A 45 19.28 -13.63 -15.49
N ARG A 46 19.26 -14.93 -15.16
CA ARG A 46 18.81 -15.42 -13.85
C ARG A 46 19.62 -14.80 -12.72
N ARG A 47 20.96 -14.76 -12.84
CA ARG A 47 21.84 -14.13 -11.84
C ARG A 47 21.55 -12.63 -11.68
N ARG A 48 21.34 -11.91 -12.79
CA ARG A 48 20.99 -10.48 -12.76
C ARG A 48 19.66 -10.24 -12.07
N LEU A 49 18.64 -11.04 -12.41
CA LEU A 49 17.31 -10.96 -11.79
C LEU A 49 17.39 -11.24 -10.29
N THR A 50 18.07 -12.31 -9.86
CA THR A 50 18.24 -12.63 -8.43
C THR A 50 18.96 -11.50 -7.68
N ARG A 51 19.98 -10.87 -8.27
CA ARG A 51 20.65 -9.70 -7.66
C ARG A 51 19.73 -8.50 -7.54
N ALA A 52 18.94 -8.21 -8.57
CA ALA A 52 17.96 -7.12 -8.55
C ALA A 52 16.91 -7.35 -7.46
N LEU A 53 16.34 -8.56 -7.37
CA LEU A 53 15.37 -8.90 -6.32
C LEU A 53 15.95 -8.77 -4.91
N ARG A 54 17.19 -9.21 -4.69
CA ARG A 54 17.89 -9.02 -3.40
C ARG A 54 18.13 -7.55 -3.09
N ALA A 55 18.48 -6.74 -4.09
CA ALA A 55 18.63 -5.30 -3.90
C ALA A 55 17.29 -4.66 -3.50
N CYS A 56 16.20 -4.98 -4.20
CA CYS A 56 14.86 -4.50 -3.84
C CYS A 56 14.46 -4.92 -2.42
N ALA A 57 14.72 -6.17 -2.03
CA ALA A 57 14.43 -6.64 -0.67
C ALA A 57 15.20 -5.84 0.39
N ARG A 58 16.50 -5.58 0.17
CA ARG A 58 17.32 -4.75 1.07
C ARG A 58 16.79 -3.31 1.17
N TRP A 59 16.42 -2.70 0.05
CA TRP A 59 15.84 -1.35 0.06
C TRP A 59 14.53 -1.29 0.83
N ARG A 60 13.66 -2.30 0.68
CA ARG A 60 12.42 -2.38 1.47
C ARG A 60 12.69 -2.52 2.96
N THR A 61 13.66 -3.33 3.36
CA THR A 61 14.03 -3.45 4.77
C THR A 61 14.61 -2.16 5.33
N HIS A 62 15.38 -1.43 4.52
CA HIS A 62 15.94 -0.13 4.91
C HIS A 62 14.83 0.91 5.08
N ALA A 63 13.97 1.05 4.07
CA ALA A 63 12.83 1.96 4.11
C ALA A 63 11.91 1.65 5.29
N ALA A 64 11.64 0.37 5.57
CA ALA A 64 10.82 -0.04 6.73
C ALA A 64 11.50 0.27 8.08
N LYS A 65 12.83 0.35 8.13
CA LYS A 65 13.55 0.81 9.32
C LYS A 65 13.44 2.33 9.44
N GLU A 66 13.73 3.06 8.37
CA GLU A 66 13.61 4.53 8.35
C GLU A 66 12.20 5.00 8.70
N HIS A 67 11.16 4.35 8.17
CA HIS A 67 9.77 4.66 8.54
C HIS A 67 9.49 4.42 10.02
N ARG A 68 10.07 3.38 10.63
CA ARG A 68 9.95 3.13 12.08
C ARG A 68 10.67 4.21 12.89
N ASP A 69 11.87 4.59 12.47
CA ASP A 69 12.66 5.62 13.14
C ASP A 69 11.97 7.00 13.03
N VAL A 70 11.46 7.36 11.85
CA VAL A 70 10.67 8.59 11.63
C VAL A 70 9.41 8.58 12.49
N ARG A 71 8.70 7.45 12.54
CA ARG A 71 7.50 7.31 13.38
C ARG A 71 7.82 7.53 14.86
N LEU A 72 8.88 6.90 15.37
CA LEU A 72 9.31 7.06 16.77
C LEU A 72 9.67 8.52 17.07
N LEU A 73 10.42 9.18 16.18
CA LEU A 73 10.79 10.59 16.34
C LEU A 73 9.56 11.50 16.30
N ALA A 74 8.60 11.22 15.43
CA ALA A 74 7.34 11.95 15.38
C ALA A 74 6.53 11.77 16.67
N GLU A 75 6.41 10.55 17.20
CA GLU A 75 5.77 10.27 18.49
C GLU A 75 6.47 11.01 19.64
N GLN A 76 7.80 11.00 19.68
CA GLN A 76 8.59 11.76 20.67
C GLN A 76 8.39 13.27 20.55
N LEU A 77 8.36 13.80 19.33
CA LEU A 77 8.10 15.21 19.08
C LEU A 77 6.70 15.61 19.53
N LEU A 78 5.66 14.81 19.23
CA LEU A 78 4.30 15.09 19.71
C LEU A 78 4.22 15.09 21.22
N ASN A 79 4.83 14.11 21.88
CA ASN A 79 4.87 14.06 23.35
C ASN A 79 5.60 15.29 23.92
N ALA A 80 6.69 15.74 23.29
CA ALA A 80 7.45 16.90 23.74
C ALA A 80 6.73 18.24 23.49
N THR A 81 5.94 18.36 22.41
CA THR A 81 5.21 19.58 22.05
C THR A 81 3.76 19.60 22.51
N GLY A 82 3.35 18.62 23.33
CA GLY A 82 1.96 18.49 23.78
C GLY A 82 0.96 18.35 22.62
N GLU A 83 1.30 17.56 21.60
CA GLU A 83 0.48 17.24 20.42
C GLU A 83 0.33 18.32 19.32
N HIS A 84 0.91 19.52 19.50
CA HIS A 84 0.72 20.66 18.57
C HIS A 84 1.67 20.70 17.35
N ASN A 85 2.52 19.69 17.12
CA ASN A 85 3.51 19.75 16.02
C ASN A 85 2.93 19.16 14.71
N PRO A 86 2.61 19.98 13.70
CA PRO A 86 1.95 19.50 12.47
C PRO A 86 2.84 18.58 11.63
N ALA A 87 4.16 18.78 11.65
CA ALA A 87 5.08 17.93 10.90
C ALA A 87 5.14 16.51 11.49
N ALA A 88 5.11 16.40 12.82
CA ALA A 88 5.04 15.11 13.50
C ALA A 88 3.68 14.42 13.28
N ARG A 89 2.58 15.18 13.31
CA ARG A 89 1.23 14.66 12.98
C ARG A 89 1.16 14.10 11.57
N ARG A 90 1.66 14.84 10.57
CA ARG A 90 1.76 14.37 9.17
C ARG A 90 2.59 13.10 9.03
N ALA A 91 3.72 13.01 9.72
CA ALA A 91 4.57 11.81 9.67
C ALA A 91 3.86 10.56 10.24
N LEU A 92 2.87 10.74 11.13
CA LEU A 92 2.03 9.68 11.68
C LEU A 92 0.72 9.45 10.91
N GLY A 93 0.43 10.26 9.88
CA GLY A 93 -0.84 10.22 9.17
C GLY A 93 -2.02 10.77 9.97
N LEU A 94 -1.75 11.61 10.97
CA LEU A 94 -2.77 12.35 11.71
C LEU A 94 -3.10 13.66 10.98
N PRO A 95 -4.30 14.24 11.21
CA PRO A 95 -4.63 15.59 10.71
C PRO A 95 -3.59 16.62 11.17
N ASP A 96 -3.30 17.63 10.34
CA ASP A 96 -2.32 18.67 10.68
C ASP A 96 -2.71 19.42 11.95
N ASP A 97 -4.01 19.62 12.16
CA ASP A 97 -4.58 20.26 13.33
C ASP A 97 -4.77 19.26 14.47
N GLY A 98 -4.57 19.74 15.69
CA GLY A 98 -4.87 18.98 16.90
C GLY A 98 -6.37 18.72 17.03
N PRO A 99 -6.76 17.72 17.85
CA PRO A 99 -8.17 17.41 18.08
C PRO A 99 -8.93 18.61 18.67
N TRP A 100 -8.25 19.47 19.42
CA TRP A 100 -8.82 20.69 20.00
C TRP A 100 -9.07 21.76 18.94
N GLU A 101 -8.11 21.99 18.04
CA GLU A 101 -8.28 22.92 16.92
C GLU A 101 -9.42 22.48 16.00
N SER A 102 -9.51 21.17 15.71
CA SER A 102 -10.62 20.63 14.91
C SER A 102 -11.97 20.76 15.62
N ALA A 103 -12.01 20.58 16.95
CA ALA A 103 -13.22 20.84 17.73
C ALA A 103 -13.61 22.33 17.72
N ILE A 104 -12.64 23.24 17.81
CA ILE A 104 -12.86 24.68 17.70
C ILE A 104 -13.39 25.05 16.31
N GLU A 105 -12.79 24.52 15.23
CA GLU A 105 -13.30 24.72 13.87
C GLU A 105 -14.72 24.20 13.71
N GLY A 106 -15.03 23.02 14.26
CA GLY A 106 -16.39 22.48 14.26
C GLY A 106 -17.38 23.39 14.97
N LEU A 107 -17.02 23.94 16.13
CA LEU A 107 -17.86 24.90 16.87
C LEU A 107 -18.03 26.21 16.11
N ASN A 108 -16.95 26.74 15.52
CA ASN A 108 -17.02 27.96 14.71
C ASN A 108 -17.89 27.76 13.45
N ALA A 109 -17.82 26.59 12.81
CA ALA A 109 -18.65 26.26 11.67
C ALA A 109 -20.15 26.24 12.03
N LEU A 110 -20.51 25.86 13.27
CA LEU A 110 -21.89 25.97 13.76
C LEU A 110 -22.30 27.44 13.89
N VAL A 111 -21.43 28.29 14.46
CA VAL A 111 -21.69 29.74 14.55
C VAL A 111 -21.85 30.36 13.16
N ASP A 112 -20.98 30.00 12.21
CA ASP A 112 -21.01 30.49 10.83
C ASP A 112 -22.27 30.04 10.07
N ALA A 113 -22.82 28.87 10.42
CA ALA A 113 -24.11 28.38 9.92
C ALA A 113 -25.32 29.15 10.51
N GLY A 114 -25.08 30.07 11.44
CA GLY A 114 -26.12 30.83 12.14
C GLY A 114 -26.75 30.07 13.31
N GLU A 115 -26.16 28.96 13.73
CA GLU A 115 -26.63 28.20 14.90
C GLU A 115 -26.14 28.89 16.18
N ILE A 116 -27.09 29.40 16.96
CA ILE A 116 -26.82 29.92 18.30
C ILE A 116 -26.92 28.73 19.25
N PHE A 117 -25.88 28.50 20.06
CA PHE A 117 -25.87 27.45 21.07
C PHE A 117 -25.54 28.00 22.46
N HIS A 118 -26.11 27.36 23.47
CA HIS A 118 -25.87 27.65 24.87
C HIS A 118 -25.04 26.52 25.47
N VAL A 119 -24.06 26.89 26.30
CA VAL A 119 -23.25 25.93 27.05
C VAL A 119 -23.68 26.03 28.51
N GLU A 120 -24.34 25.00 29.02
CA GLU A 120 -24.81 24.95 30.41
C GLU A 120 -24.49 23.58 31.01
N ASN A 121 -23.85 23.57 32.18
CA ASN A 121 -23.48 22.35 32.92
C ASN A 121 -22.67 21.30 32.12
N GLY A 122 -21.94 21.73 31.09
CA GLY A 122 -21.16 20.84 30.24
C GLY A 122 -21.93 20.22 29.08
N ASP A 123 -23.20 20.59 28.90
CA ASP A 123 -23.98 20.26 27.71
C ASP A 123 -23.98 21.45 26.73
N ILE A 124 -24.00 21.15 25.43
CA ILE A 124 -24.12 22.15 24.36
C ILE A 124 -25.49 21.99 23.72
N SER A 125 -26.39 22.95 23.94
CA SER A 125 -27.75 22.93 23.39
C SER A 125 -27.91 23.95 22.26
N SER A 126 -28.65 23.58 21.22
CA SER A 126 -29.19 24.52 20.24
C SER A 126 -30.11 25.53 20.93
N SER A 127 -30.15 26.76 20.43
CA SER A 127 -31.12 27.80 20.81
C SER A 127 -32.58 27.37 20.63
N SER A 128 -32.87 26.43 19.73
CA SER A 128 -34.21 25.85 19.56
C SER A 128 -34.56 24.82 20.64
N GLY A 129 -33.58 24.31 21.38
CA GLY A 129 -33.74 23.21 22.33
C GLY A 129 -33.73 21.81 21.69
N ASP A 130 -34.05 21.69 20.39
CA ASP A 130 -34.28 20.38 19.74
C ASP A 130 -33.06 19.46 19.65
N LYS A 131 -31.85 20.04 19.73
CA LYS A 131 -30.57 19.33 19.61
C LYS A 131 -29.67 19.66 20.79
N ARG A 132 -29.18 18.63 21.46
CA ARG A 132 -28.25 18.78 22.59
C ARG A 132 -27.11 17.78 22.49
N ILE A 133 -25.88 18.26 22.60
CA ILE A 133 -24.70 17.41 22.75
C ILE A 133 -24.47 17.22 24.25
N THR A 134 -24.56 15.98 24.73
CA THR A 134 -24.40 15.63 26.15
C THR A 134 -23.26 14.63 26.34
N TRP A 135 -22.60 14.67 27.49
CA TRP A 135 -21.60 13.66 27.85
C TRP A 135 -22.26 12.43 28.45
N ASP A 136 -22.17 11.28 27.77
CA ASP A 136 -22.55 10.00 28.36
C ASP A 136 -21.42 9.47 29.24
N SER A 137 -21.60 9.56 30.55
CA SER A 137 -20.61 9.10 31.54
C SER A 137 -20.42 7.58 31.55
N LYS A 138 -21.41 6.79 31.10
CA LYS A 138 -21.29 5.33 31.01
C LYS A 138 -20.50 4.91 29.78
N ALA A 139 -20.74 5.59 28.65
CA ALA A 139 -20.02 5.31 27.40
C ALA A 139 -18.67 6.04 27.31
N GLY A 140 -18.45 7.08 28.12
CA GLY A 140 -17.27 7.95 28.05
C GLY A 140 -17.18 8.68 26.71
N ARG A 141 -18.32 9.09 26.15
CA ARG A 141 -18.41 9.71 24.81
C ARG A 141 -19.47 10.81 24.78
N TRP A 142 -19.24 11.81 23.93
CA TRP A 142 -20.25 12.78 23.56
C TRP A 142 -21.33 12.13 22.69
N ARG A 143 -22.61 12.41 22.99
CA ARG A 143 -23.76 11.95 22.22
C ARG A 143 -24.65 13.14 21.82
N LEU A 144 -25.25 13.04 20.64
CA LEU A 144 -26.27 13.98 20.18
C LEU A 144 -27.65 13.45 20.62
N ALA A 145 -28.26 14.12 21.59
CA ALA A 145 -29.62 13.88 22.04
C ALA A 145 -30.59 14.81 21.28
N HIS A 146 -31.78 14.30 20.97
CA HIS A 146 -32.88 15.07 20.40
C HIS A 146 -34.02 15.08 21.43
N ASP A 147 -34.50 16.27 21.82
CA ASP A 147 -35.44 16.43 22.95
C ASP A 147 -36.79 15.71 22.72
N ASP A 148 -37.15 15.38 21.47
CA ASP A 148 -38.42 14.75 21.12
C ASP A 148 -38.51 13.22 21.33
N ALA A 149 -37.39 12.52 21.58
CA ALA A 149 -37.38 11.04 21.53
C ALA A 149 -37.01 10.31 22.83
N ASP A 150 -36.27 10.95 23.74
CA ASP A 150 -35.69 10.24 24.90
C ASP A 150 -36.55 10.28 26.18
N GLN A 151 -37.56 11.15 26.27
CA GLN A 151 -38.51 11.15 27.39
C GLN A 151 -39.56 10.02 27.33
N ALA A 152 -39.86 9.50 26.13
CA ALA A 152 -40.86 8.44 25.96
C ALA A 152 -40.38 7.05 26.44
N GLY A 153 -39.07 6.84 26.62
CA GLY A 153 -38.50 5.57 27.04
C GLY A 153 -38.44 5.34 28.56
N ASP A 154 -38.37 6.41 29.37
CA ASP A 154 -38.18 6.31 30.82
C ASP A 154 -39.51 6.39 31.62
N GLU A 155 -40.57 6.97 31.05
CA GLU A 155 -41.91 6.95 31.65
C GLU A 155 -42.64 5.61 31.46
N ALA A 156 -42.37 4.87 30.38
CA ALA A 156 -43.00 3.57 30.10
C ALA A 156 -42.59 2.46 31.11
N LEU A 157 -41.46 2.63 31.81
CA LEU A 157 -40.95 1.67 32.81
C LEU A 157 -41.40 1.97 34.26
N ARG A 158 -41.99 3.15 34.54
CA ARG A 158 -42.52 3.50 35.87
C ARG A 158 -44.05 3.38 36.01
N GLY A 159 -44.78 3.19 34.91
CA GLY A 159 -46.25 3.19 34.90
C GLY A 159 -46.96 1.84 35.03
N SER A 160 -46.26 0.72 35.25
CA SER A 160 -46.88 -0.62 35.38
C SER A 160 -46.67 -1.19 36.79
N GLY A 161 -47.28 -0.57 37.79
CA GLY A 161 -47.16 -0.98 39.18
C GLY A 161 -48.28 -0.42 40.06
N THR A 162 -49.52 -0.71 39.70
CA THR A 162 -50.69 -0.67 40.62
C THR A 162 -51.59 -1.85 40.33
#